data_AF-A0AAW6NRU9-F1
#
_entry.id   AF-A0AAW6NRU9-F1
#
_cell.length_a   1.000
_cell.length_b   1.000
_cell.length_c   1.000
_cell.angle_alpha   90.00
_cell.angle_beta   90.00
_cell.angle_gamma   90.00
#
_symmetry.space_group_name_H-M   'P 1'
#
loop_
_entity.id
_entity.type
_entity.pdbx_description
1 polymer ?
#
loop_
_entity_poly.entity_id
_entity_poly.type
_entity_poly.pdbx_seq_one_letter_code
_entity_poly.pdbx_strand_id
1 'polypeptide(L)'
;MEVYDLRSQRLHPKEFEKIVSPVYARSDVGREFVVVRGVSNPFHSIDGLSIRHRFEFNPNAVFDPLYAQNLNKIERLIDSGEVVLIAQRQRTKSTYPFFIAESGDLFCVDPAIYNSAFVNYIIERYRHNVALFGKPSPTRDTFVPATAQYGPGYWKTVDNDYHGTKNVVIMAINRLTSMGDEGRVFGSDGKDYMNTSRDKIQHWTPLPADLDSVSRALISEKSVIRRYGEARSIYQKYQEGDDAWAVSGKSWQWIPGVREEDYEFKK
;
A
#
# COMPACT_ATOMS: atom_id res chain seq x y z
N MET A 1 -25.04 2.94 -1.54
CA MET A 1 -24.41 3.45 -0.29
C MET A 1 -24.86 2.55 0.82
N GLU A 2 -23.95 2.13 1.69
CA GLU A 2 -24.23 1.14 2.72
C GLU A 2 -23.57 1.55 4.03
N VAL A 3 -24.28 1.37 5.14
CA VAL A 3 -23.81 1.69 6.49
C VAL A 3 -23.44 0.41 7.20
N TYR A 4 -22.23 0.37 7.75
CA TYR A 4 -21.69 -0.78 8.45
C TYR A 4 -21.34 -0.43 9.89
N ASP A 5 -21.62 -1.35 10.81
CA ASP A 5 -21.14 -1.28 12.20
C ASP A 5 -19.90 -2.16 12.34
N LEU A 6 -18.72 -1.57 12.36
CA LEU A 6 -17.44 -2.29 12.43
C LEU A 6 -17.17 -2.94 13.79
N ARG A 7 -18.03 -2.72 14.79
CA ARG A 7 -17.93 -3.41 16.09
C ARG A 7 -18.47 -4.83 16.00
N SER A 8 -19.46 -5.06 15.14
CA SER A 8 -20.18 -6.34 15.01
C SER A 8 -20.00 -6.98 13.63
N GLN A 9 -19.83 -6.17 12.59
CA GLN A 9 -19.70 -6.62 11.21
C GLN A 9 -18.24 -6.64 10.77
N ARG A 10 -17.95 -7.56 9.85
CA ARG A 10 -16.62 -7.70 9.23
C ARG A 10 -16.70 -7.20 7.80
N LEU A 11 -15.74 -6.35 7.43
CA LEU A 11 -15.55 -5.91 6.05
C LEU A 11 -14.40 -6.67 5.43
N HIS A 12 -14.54 -7.00 4.15
CA HIS A 12 -13.38 -7.43 3.38
C HIS A 12 -12.33 -6.30 3.37
N PRO A 13 -11.02 -6.59 3.52
CA PRO A 13 -9.98 -5.57 3.60
C PRO A 13 -10.00 -4.57 2.44
N LYS A 14 -10.40 -5.00 1.24
CA LYS A 14 -10.51 -4.12 0.07
C LYS A 14 -11.58 -3.03 0.23
N GLU A 15 -12.63 -3.29 0.98
CA GLU A 15 -13.73 -2.34 1.19
C GLU A 15 -13.34 -1.15 2.08
N PHE A 16 -12.26 -1.27 2.87
CA PHE A 16 -11.77 -0.17 3.70
C PHE A 16 -11.33 1.06 2.90
N GLU A 17 -10.86 0.88 1.67
CA GLU A 17 -10.51 2.01 0.79
C GLU A 17 -11.76 2.81 0.35
N LYS A 18 -12.95 2.23 0.51
CA LYS A 18 -14.25 2.83 0.13
C LYS A 18 -14.98 3.45 1.32
N ILE A 19 -14.36 3.48 2.51
CA ILE A 19 -14.89 4.20 3.66
C ILE A 19 -14.85 5.69 3.37
N VAL A 20 -16.01 6.32 3.46
CA VAL A 20 -16.21 7.75 3.25
C VAL A 20 -15.79 8.52 4.50
N SER A 21 -15.28 9.74 4.34
CA SER A 21 -14.95 10.59 5.50
C SER A 21 -16.14 10.78 6.46
N PRO A 22 -15.90 11.01 7.76
CA PRO A 22 -16.98 11.26 8.72
C PRO A 22 -17.89 12.41 8.33
N VAL A 23 -17.36 13.51 7.81
CA VAL A 23 -18.14 14.70 7.42
C VAL A 23 -19.16 14.36 6.33
N TYR A 24 -18.71 13.72 5.24
CA TYR A 24 -19.60 13.29 4.16
C TYR A 24 -20.52 12.15 4.61
N ALA A 25 -20.04 11.23 5.45
CA ALA A 25 -20.83 10.14 5.96
C ALA A 25 -22.02 10.63 6.81
N ARG A 26 -21.82 11.58 7.72
CA ARG A 26 -22.92 12.20 8.50
C ARG A 26 -23.95 12.87 7.58
N SER A 27 -23.48 13.67 6.62
CA SER A 27 -24.36 14.35 5.66
C SER A 27 -25.20 13.37 4.84
N ASP A 28 -24.58 12.31 4.31
CA ASP A 28 -25.29 11.32 3.50
C ASP A 28 -26.21 10.45 4.35
N VAL A 29 -25.82 10.09 5.58
CA VAL A 29 -26.67 9.35 6.52
C VAL A 29 -27.91 10.16 6.89
N GLY A 30 -27.77 11.44 7.24
CA GLY A 30 -28.91 12.30 7.57
C GLY A 30 -29.87 12.54 6.39
N ARG A 31 -29.33 12.60 5.16
CA ARG A 31 -30.14 12.84 3.95
C ARG A 31 -30.84 11.57 3.47
N GLU A 32 -30.11 10.48 3.34
CA GLU A 32 -30.54 9.28 2.59
C GLU A 32 -31.15 8.21 3.47
N PHE A 33 -30.92 8.26 4.79
CA PHE A 33 -31.35 7.21 5.71
C PHE A 33 -32.28 7.74 6.80
N VAL A 34 -33.10 6.83 7.32
CA VAL A 34 -33.95 7.03 8.49
C VAL A 34 -33.49 6.07 9.58
N VAL A 35 -33.19 6.63 10.75
CA VAL A 35 -32.86 5.88 11.96
C VAL A 35 -34.15 5.59 12.71
N VAL A 36 -34.49 4.31 12.86
CA VAL A 36 -35.71 3.86 13.54
C VAL A 36 -35.37 2.91 14.67
N ARG A 37 -36.17 2.95 15.74
CA ARG A 37 -36.16 1.92 16.77
C ARG A 37 -36.93 0.70 16.27
N GLY A 38 -36.36 -0.49 16.42
CA GLY A 38 -37.03 -1.72 16.00
C GLY A 38 -36.44 -2.96 16.65
N VAL A 39 -37.29 -3.97 16.83
CA VAL A 39 -36.88 -5.32 17.26
C VAL A 39 -36.01 -5.89 16.14
N SER A 40 -34.71 -5.87 16.35
CA SER A 40 -33.71 -6.03 15.32
C SER A 40 -33.46 -7.48 14.97
N ASN A 41 -33.30 -7.75 13.68
CA ASN A 41 -32.39 -8.79 13.23
C ASN A 41 -30.99 -8.43 13.80
N PRO A 42 -30.39 -9.24 14.69
CA PRO A 42 -29.19 -8.87 15.45
C PRO A 42 -27.97 -8.55 14.57
N PHE A 43 -28.01 -8.93 13.29
CA PHE A 43 -26.93 -8.68 12.33
C PHE A 43 -26.95 -7.29 11.69
N HIS A 44 -28.03 -6.51 11.81
CA HIS A 44 -28.19 -5.22 11.13
C HIS A 44 -28.59 -4.04 12.03
N SER A 45 -28.53 -4.21 13.36
CA SER A 45 -28.80 -3.12 14.30
C SER A 45 -27.55 -2.54 14.93
N ILE A 46 -27.59 -1.24 15.16
CA ILE A 46 -26.55 -0.45 15.82
C ILE A 46 -27.13 0.00 17.16
N ASP A 47 -26.77 -0.70 18.23
CA ASP A 47 -27.27 -0.45 19.59
C ASP A 47 -28.82 -0.40 19.68
N GLY A 48 -29.51 -1.34 19.04
CA GLY A 48 -30.98 -1.39 19.00
C GLY A 48 -31.63 -0.38 18.02
N LEU A 49 -30.82 0.36 17.26
CA LEU A 49 -31.28 1.21 16.16
C LEU A 49 -31.14 0.47 14.83
N SER A 50 -32.13 0.60 13.96
CA SER A 50 -32.05 0.15 12.57
C SER A 50 -31.89 1.35 11.65
N ILE A 51 -30.98 1.26 10.69
CA ILE A 51 -30.77 2.28 9.66
C ILE A 51 -31.42 1.75 8.37
N ARG A 52 -32.37 2.52 7.81
CA ARG A 52 -33.09 2.15 6.59
C ARG A 52 -32.99 3.25 5.54
N HIS A 53 -32.98 2.88 4.27
CA HIS A 53 -33.04 3.87 3.19
C HIS A 53 -34.38 4.62 3.23
N ARG A 54 -34.32 5.95 3.09
CA ARG A 54 -35.49 6.83 3.13
C ARG A 54 -36.49 6.56 2.01
N PHE A 55 -36.04 6.05 0.86
CA PHE A 55 -36.92 5.68 -0.26
C PHE A 55 -37.69 4.38 -0.01
N GLU A 56 -37.16 3.49 0.82
CA GLU A 56 -37.79 2.20 1.17
C GLU A 56 -38.71 2.32 2.40
N PHE A 57 -38.70 3.47 3.06
CA PHE A 57 -39.39 3.69 4.32
C PHE A 57 -40.10 5.05 4.31
N ASN A 58 -41.43 5.07 4.31
CA ASN A 58 -42.19 6.31 4.39
C ASN A 58 -41.87 7.04 5.71
N PRO A 59 -41.12 8.16 5.69
CA PRO A 59 -40.69 8.83 6.92
C PRO A 59 -41.86 9.47 7.67
N ASN A 60 -42.99 9.71 7.00
CA ASN A 60 -44.21 10.22 7.63
C ASN A 60 -45.02 9.13 8.35
N ALA A 61 -44.66 7.85 8.17
CA ALA A 61 -45.40 6.73 8.76
C ALA A 61 -45.00 6.41 10.21
N VAL A 62 -43.84 6.90 10.68
CA VAL A 62 -43.36 6.65 12.05
C VAL A 62 -42.79 7.94 12.62
N PHE A 63 -43.60 8.63 13.42
CA PHE A 63 -43.11 9.71 14.27
C PHE A 63 -42.24 9.10 15.39
N ASP A 64 -40.92 9.31 15.32
CA ASP A 64 -40.00 9.01 16.42
C ASP A 64 -39.63 10.31 17.15
N PRO A 65 -40.18 10.59 18.34
CA PRO A 65 -39.87 11.80 19.10
C PRO A 65 -38.40 11.90 19.50
N LEU A 66 -37.65 10.80 19.44
CA LEU A 66 -36.23 10.73 19.78
C LEU A 66 -35.35 10.61 18.53
N TYR A 67 -35.89 10.84 17.33
CA TYR A 67 -35.15 10.75 16.07
C TYR A 67 -33.84 11.56 16.10
N ALA A 68 -33.90 12.83 16.53
CA ALA A 68 -32.71 13.69 16.59
C ALA A 68 -31.64 13.13 17.55
N GLN A 69 -32.05 12.58 18.69
CA GLN A 69 -31.13 11.95 19.64
C GLN A 69 -30.52 10.67 19.07
N ASN A 70 -31.33 9.83 18.41
CA ASN A 70 -30.89 8.59 17.79
C ASN A 70 -29.92 8.87 16.62
N LEU A 71 -30.21 9.88 15.79
CA LEU A 71 -29.34 10.32 14.71
C LEU A 71 -28.00 10.85 15.26
N ASN A 72 -28.03 11.74 16.26
CA ASN A 72 -26.83 12.25 16.92
C ASN A 72 -25.95 11.12 17.49
N LYS A 73 -26.58 10.03 17.99
CA LYS A 73 -25.84 8.86 18.46
C LYS A 73 -25.10 8.17 17.30
N ILE A 74 -25.76 7.96 16.16
CA ILE A 74 -25.12 7.38 14.96
C ILE A 74 -24.00 8.30 14.45
N GLU A 75 -24.21 9.61 14.41
CA GLU A 75 -23.20 10.58 13.98
C GLU A 75 -21.93 10.54 14.85
N ARG A 76 -22.07 10.37 16.17
CA ARG A 76 -20.91 10.19 17.06
C ARG A 76 -20.15 8.89 16.78
N LEU A 77 -20.87 7.80 16.47
CA LEU A 77 -20.26 6.53 16.09
C LEU A 77 -19.57 6.61 14.72
N ILE A 78 -20.06 7.47 13.82
CA ILE A 78 -19.39 7.80 12.56
C ILE A 78 -18.09 8.55 12.82
N ASP A 79 -18.12 9.49 13.76
CA ASP A 79 -16.95 10.30 14.11
C ASP A 79 -15.86 9.50 14.83
N SER A 80 -16.21 8.43 15.54
CA SER A 80 -15.25 7.49 16.12
C SER A 80 -14.77 6.42 15.12
N GLY A 81 -15.47 6.23 14.00
CA GLY A 81 -15.19 5.20 13.00
C GLY A 81 -15.76 3.82 13.36
N GLU A 82 -16.51 3.72 14.45
CA GLU A 82 -17.24 2.51 14.83
C GLU A 82 -18.33 2.17 13.81
N VAL A 83 -18.98 3.21 13.28
CA VAL A 83 -19.92 3.10 12.17
C VAL A 83 -19.32 3.79 10.96
N VAL A 84 -19.38 3.14 9.81
CA VAL A 84 -18.82 3.69 8.57
C VAL A 84 -19.84 3.65 7.45
N LEU A 85 -19.74 4.65 6.57
CA LEU A 85 -20.47 4.66 5.31
C LEU A 85 -19.52 4.20 4.19
N ILE A 86 -19.95 3.21 3.44
CA ILE A 86 -19.30 2.78 2.20
C ILE A 86 -20.08 3.34 1.02
N ALA A 87 -19.36 4.00 0.13
CA ALA A 87 -19.92 4.56 -1.09
C ALA A 87 -18.91 4.46 -2.24
N GLN A 88 -19.39 4.66 -3.46
CA GLN A 88 -18.58 4.79 -4.65
C GLN A 88 -18.79 6.19 -5.22
N ARG A 89 -17.77 7.05 -5.12
CA ARG A 89 -17.72 8.41 -5.67
C ARG A 89 -16.29 8.71 -6.10
N GLN A 90 -16.07 9.83 -6.77
CA GLN A 90 -14.73 10.26 -7.15
C GLN A 90 -13.83 10.42 -5.91
N ARG A 91 -12.63 9.83 -5.97
CA ARG A 91 -11.68 9.87 -4.86
C ARG A 91 -10.99 11.22 -4.79
N THR A 92 -11.00 11.80 -3.60
CA THR A 92 -10.24 12.99 -3.24
C THR A 92 -9.74 12.82 -1.82
N LYS A 93 -8.78 13.65 -1.41
CA LYS A 93 -8.26 13.66 -0.02
C LYS A 93 -9.33 13.91 1.04
N SER A 94 -10.43 14.60 0.67
CA SER A 94 -11.53 14.94 1.59
C SER A 94 -12.67 13.93 1.58
N THR A 95 -12.86 13.20 0.47
CA THR A 95 -13.97 12.23 0.33
C THR A 95 -13.60 10.86 0.88
N TYR A 96 -12.37 10.40 0.64
CA TYR A 96 -11.89 9.10 1.11
C TYR A 96 -10.61 9.24 1.94
N PRO A 97 -10.70 9.06 3.27
CA PRO A 97 -9.56 9.18 4.17
C PRO A 97 -8.49 8.11 3.99
N PHE A 98 -8.79 6.95 3.37
CA PHE A 98 -7.89 5.82 3.34
C PHE A 98 -7.48 5.38 1.93
N PHE A 99 -6.26 4.85 1.85
CA PHE A 99 -5.68 4.28 0.63
C PHE A 99 -4.85 3.04 0.98
N ILE A 100 -4.85 2.05 0.09
CA ILE A 100 -4.09 0.80 0.26
C ILE A 100 -2.82 0.88 -0.60
N ALA A 101 -1.66 0.87 0.05
CA ALA A 101 -0.35 0.88 -0.60
C ALA A 101 -0.06 -0.44 -1.34
N GLU A 102 0.99 -0.46 -2.16
CA GLU A 102 1.44 -1.64 -2.93
C GLU A 102 1.81 -2.83 -2.03
N SER A 103 2.25 -2.57 -0.80
CA SER A 103 2.52 -3.59 0.23
C SER A 103 1.25 -4.27 0.79
N GLY A 104 0.08 -3.73 0.46
CA GLY A 104 -1.20 -4.07 1.07
C GLY A 104 -1.44 -3.40 2.42
N ASP A 105 -0.73 -2.32 2.75
CA ASP A 105 -0.97 -1.57 3.99
C ASP A 105 -2.02 -0.47 3.77
N LEU A 106 -2.98 -0.35 4.69
CA LEU A 106 -3.91 0.78 4.73
C LEU A 106 -3.28 1.96 5.46
N PHE A 107 -3.31 3.14 4.86
CA PHE A 107 -2.87 4.39 5.50
C PHE A 107 -3.88 5.50 5.28
N CYS A 108 -3.80 6.53 6.15
CA CYS A 108 -4.62 7.73 6.02
C CYS A 108 -3.96 8.74 5.06
N VAL A 109 -4.71 9.21 4.07
CA VAL A 109 -4.21 10.10 3.02
C VAL A 109 -3.85 11.50 3.51
N ASP A 110 -4.48 11.97 4.59
CA ASP A 110 -4.18 13.26 5.20
C ASP A 110 -4.54 13.23 6.71
N PRO A 111 -3.58 12.84 7.57
CA PRO A 111 -3.85 12.71 9.00
C PRO A 111 -4.11 14.06 9.70
N ALA A 112 -3.87 15.21 9.04
CA ALA A 112 -4.17 16.52 9.62
C ALA A 112 -5.66 16.90 9.51
N ILE A 113 -6.38 16.32 8.54
CA ILE A 113 -7.81 16.58 8.33
C ILE A 113 -8.68 15.71 9.24
N TYR A 114 -8.21 14.51 9.59
CA TYR A 114 -9.03 13.50 10.25
C TYR A 114 -8.68 13.34 11.72
N ASN A 115 -9.72 13.06 12.53
CA ASN A 115 -9.54 12.75 13.95
C ASN A 115 -8.66 11.49 14.11
N SER A 116 -7.67 11.54 15.00
CA SER A 116 -6.73 10.44 15.20
C SER A 116 -7.40 9.17 15.75
N ALA A 117 -8.43 9.30 16.58
CA ALA A 117 -9.19 8.16 17.10
C ALA A 117 -9.93 7.42 15.95
N PHE A 118 -10.57 8.17 15.06
CA PHE A 118 -11.18 7.63 13.83
C PHE A 118 -10.15 6.86 13.00
N VAL A 119 -9.03 7.51 12.68
CA VAL A 119 -7.97 6.90 11.85
C VAL A 119 -7.43 5.62 12.48
N ASN A 120 -7.11 5.67 13.78
CA ASN A 120 -6.54 4.53 14.49
C ASN A 120 -7.52 3.37 14.58
N TYR A 121 -8.79 3.63 14.89
CA TYR A 121 -9.81 2.60 14.97
C TYR A 121 -9.96 1.87 13.64
N ILE A 122 -10.03 2.60 12.52
CA ILE A 122 -10.16 2.00 11.20
C ILE A 122 -8.92 1.18 10.81
N ILE A 123 -7.70 1.70 11.07
CA ILE A 123 -6.46 0.97 10.78
C ILE A 123 -6.35 -0.31 11.61
N GLU A 124 -6.73 -0.27 12.89
CA GLU A 124 -6.77 -1.46 13.73
C GLU A 124 -7.78 -2.48 13.21
N ARG A 125 -9.01 -2.05 12.89
CA ARG A 125 -10.01 -2.95 12.30
C ARG A 125 -9.54 -3.53 10.97
N TYR A 126 -8.86 -2.75 10.14
CA TYR A 126 -8.28 -3.23 8.90
C TYR A 126 -7.28 -4.36 9.15
N ARG A 127 -6.33 -4.18 10.08
CA ARG A 127 -5.32 -5.19 10.42
C ARG A 127 -5.95 -6.51 10.89
N HIS A 128 -7.00 -6.43 11.72
CA HIS A 128 -7.74 -7.61 12.15
C HIS A 128 -8.41 -8.33 10.96
N ASN A 129 -9.01 -7.58 10.02
CA ASN A 129 -9.63 -8.19 8.85
C ASN A 129 -8.58 -8.76 7.87
N VAL A 130 -7.40 -8.14 7.73
CA VAL A 130 -6.30 -8.70 6.94
C VAL A 130 -5.81 -10.03 7.51
N ALA A 131 -5.75 -10.17 8.83
CA ALA A 131 -5.37 -11.43 9.47
C ALA A 131 -6.39 -12.56 9.18
N LEU A 132 -7.64 -12.22 8.90
CA LEU A 132 -8.72 -13.18 8.62
C LEU A 132 -8.90 -13.49 7.13
N PHE A 133 -8.80 -12.46 6.28
CA PHE A 133 -9.13 -12.56 4.85
C PHE A 133 -7.91 -12.49 3.93
N GLY A 134 -6.72 -12.23 4.48
CA GLY A 134 -5.49 -12.00 3.72
C GLY A 134 -5.32 -10.53 3.28
N LYS A 135 -4.15 -10.25 2.68
CA LYS A 135 -3.83 -8.91 2.19
C LYS A 135 -4.65 -8.59 0.93
N PRO A 136 -5.32 -7.42 0.85
CA PRO A 136 -6.05 -7.02 -0.34
C PRO A 136 -5.09 -6.56 -1.45
N SER A 137 -5.64 -6.46 -2.66
CA SER A 137 -4.96 -5.75 -3.75
C SER A 137 -4.85 -4.25 -3.43
N PRO A 138 -3.76 -3.60 -3.86
CA PRO A 138 -3.55 -2.17 -3.66
C PRO A 138 -4.63 -1.32 -4.35
N THR A 139 -4.79 -0.08 -3.88
CA THR A 139 -5.72 0.86 -4.50
C THR A 139 -5.21 1.25 -5.89
N ARG A 140 -6.11 1.20 -6.87
CA ARG A 140 -5.85 1.62 -8.24
C ARG A 140 -6.81 2.77 -8.55
N ASP A 141 -6.28 3.97 -8.51
CA ASP A 141 -7.03 5.22 -8.68
C ASP A 141 -6.13 6.25 -9.40
N THR A 142 -6.77 7.25 -10.02
CA THR A 142 -6.09 8.41 -10.60
C THR A 142 -5.70 9.41 -9.52
N PHE A 143 -6.37 9.39 -8.37
CA PHE A 143 -5.95 10.12 -7.18
C PHE A 143 -4.61 9.56 -6.66
N VAL A 144 -3.62 10.44 -6.58
CA VAL A 144 -2.28 10.12 -6.07
C VAL A 144 -2.12 10.68 -4.66
N PRO A 145 -2.15 9.83 -3.62
CA PRO A 145 -1.84 10.28 -2.26
C PRO A 145 -0.35 10.54 -2.11
N ALA A 146 0.00 11.65 -1.46
CA ALA A 146 1.36 11.95 -1.03
C ALA A 146 1.31 12.42 0.43
N THR A 147 1.98 11.66 1.29
CA THR A 147 2.11 11.91 2.73
C THR A 147 3.59 11.90 3.11
N ALA A 148 3.90 12.21 4.37
CA ALA A 148 5.27 12.10 4.87
C ALA A 148 5.83 10.66 4.83
N GLN A 149 4.97 9.63 4.84
CA GLN A 149 5.39 8.23 4.94
C GLN A 149 5.09 7.40 3.70
N TYR A 150 4.15 7.83 2.86
CA TYR A 150 3.67 7.09 1.69
C TYR A 150 3.52 8.02 0.50
N GLY A 151 3.84 7.51 -0.68
CA GLY A 151 3.59 8.24 -1.92
C GLY A 151 4.29 7.64 -3.13
N PRO A 152 4.18 8.30 -4.29
CA PRO A 152 4.91 7.94 -5.49
C PRO A 152 6.41 8.11 -5.28
N GLY A 153 7.20 7.36 -6.03
CA GLY A 153 8.64 7.29 -5.82
C GLY A 153 9.34 6.37 -6.79
N TYR A 154 10.57 6.01 -6.42
CA TYR A 154 11.42 5.11 -7.17
C TYR A 154 12.30 4.30 -6.22
N TRP A 155 12.76 3.15 -6.70
CA TRP A 155 13.73 2.32 -6.00
C TRP A 155 15.13 2.89 -6.20
N LYS A 156 15.78 3.25 -5.10
CA LYS A 156 17.17 3.74 -5.10
C LYS A 156 18.06 2.73 -4.39
N THR A 157 19.15 2.33 -5.04
CA THR A 157 20.15 1.46 -4.43
C THR A 157 20.85 2.20 -3.30
N VAL A 158 20.90 1.54 -2.15
CA VAL A 158 21.55 2.05 -0.94
C VAL A 158 22.74 1.20 -0.52
N ASP A 159 22.73 -0.09 -0.87
CA ASP A 159 23.80 -1.01 -0.49
C ASP A 159 23.88 -2.23 -1.43
N ASN A 160 25.03 -2.89 -1.41
CA ASN A 160 25.25 -4.20 -2.03
C ASN A 160 25.87 -5.14 -0.98
N ASP A 161 25.06 -6.05 -0.44
CA ASP A 161 25.51 -7.01 0.58
C ASP A 161 26.17 -8.22 -0.11
N TYR A 162 27.49 -8.33 0.06
CA TYR A 162 28.27 -9.43 -0.48
C TYR A 162 28.31 -10.59 0.51
N HIS A 163 27.96 -11.80 0.05
CA HIS A 163 27.97 -13.01 0.88
C HIS A 163 29.42 -13.48 1.15
N GLY A 164 30.15 -12.75 2.00
CA GLY A 164 31.61 -12.84 2.14
C GLY A 164 32.14 -14.26 2.36
N THR A 165 31.63 -14.99 3.35
CA THR A 165 32.09 -16.35 3.66
C THR A 165 31.83 -17.33 2.52
N LYS A 166 30.64 -17.27 1.91
CA LYS A 166 30.26 -18.09 0.75
C LYS A 166 31.10 -17.74 -0.48
N ASN A 167 31.31 -16.46 -0.73
CA ASN A 167 32.09 -15.98 -1.87
C ASN A 167 33.55 -16.39 -1.77
N VAL A 168 34.15 -16.38 -0.57
CA VAL A 168 35.53 -16.86 -0.36
C VAL A 168 35.68 -18.34 -0.75
N VAL A 169 34.73 -19.19 -0.34
CA VAL A 169 34.74 -20.61 -0.72
C VAL A 169 34.60 -20.79 -2.24
N ILE A 170 33.69 -20.05 -2.86
CA ILE A 170 33.48 -20.11 -4.31
C ILE A 170 34.73 -19.65 -5.07
N MET A 171 35.37 -18.55 -4.65
CA MET A 171 36.61 -18.07 -5.26
C MET A 171 37.75 -19.09 -5.15
N ALA A 172 37.85 -19.82 -4.04
CA ALA A 172 38.82 -20.90 -3.88
C ALA A 172 38.56 -22.07 -4.85
N ILE A 173 37.30 -22.48 -5.01
CA ILE A 173 36.92 -23.52 -5.98
C ILE A 173 37.24 -23.07 -7.41
N ASN A 174 36.83 -21.86 -7.79
CA ASN A 174 37.08 -21.32 -9.12
C ASN A 174 38.58 -21.27 -9.43
N ARG A 175 39.41 -20.89 -8.45
CA ARG A 175 40.86 -20.88 -8.59
C ARG A 175 41.40 -22.28 -8.87
N LEU A 176 40.99 -23.29 -8.10
CA LEU A 176 41.43 -24.67 -8.31
C LEU A 176 41.09 -25.20 -9.70
N THR A 177 39.92 -24.85 -10.23
CA THR A 177 39.49 -25.30 -11.58
C THR A 177 40.17 -24.56 -12.73
N SER A 178 40.78 -23.41 -12.47
CA SER A 178 41.39 -22.53 -13.47
C SER A 178 42.91 -22.38 -13.30
N MET A 179 43.52 -23.21 -12.46
CA MET A 179 44.98 -23.28 -12.26
C MET A 179 45.73 -23.88 -13.46
N GLY A 180 45.03 -24.47 -14.44
CA GLY A 180 45.62 -24.93 -15.70
C GLY A 180 45.91 -23.80 -16.71
N ASP A 181 45.43 -22.58 -16.47
CA ASP A 181 45.75 -21.40 -17.27
C ASP A 181 47.06 -20.78 -16.73
N GLU A 182 48.20 -21.17 -17.31
CA GLU A 182 49.53 -20.73 -16.88
C GLU A 182 49.67 -19.18 -16.90
N GLY A 183 50.17 -18.59 -15.80
CA GLY A 183 50.48 -17.15 -15.70
C GLY A 183 49.39 -16.25 -15.11
N ARG A 184 48.22 -16.79 -14.70
CA ARG A 184 47.08 -15.99 -14.20
C ARG A 184 47.19 -15.61 -12.72
N VAL A 185 47.13 -14.31 -12.41
CA VAL A 185 47.11 -13.75 -11.04
C VAL A 185 45.70 -13.91 -10.43
N PHE A 186 45.62 -14.34 -9.17
CA PHE A 186 44.33 -14.49 -8.49
C PHE A 186 43.61 -13.13 -8.39
N GLY A 187 42.34 -13.11 -8.80
CA GLY A 187 41.50 -11.92 -8.79
C GLY A 187 41.65 -11.01 -10.01
N SER A 188 42.49 -11.39 -11.00
CA SER A 188 42.71 -10.60 -12.22
C SER A 188 41.71 -10.91 -13.35
N ASP A 189 40.90 -11.95 -13.20
CA ASP A 189 39.91 -12.40 -14.20
C ASP A 189 38.55 -12.62 -13.52
N GLY A 190 37.47 -12.26 -14.20
CA GLY A 190 36.11 -12.50 -13.74
C GLY A 190 35.79 -13.98 -13.47
N LYS A 191 36.52 -14.91 -14.11
CA LYS A 191 36.47 -16.35 -13.81
C LYS A 191 36.68 -16.68 -12.33
N ASP A 192 37.54 -15.92 -11.64
CA ASP A 192 37.80 -16.14 -10.21
C ASP A 192 36.57 -15.80 -9.35
N TYR A 193 35.73 -14.88 -9.81
CA TYR A 193 34.52 -14.42 -9.14
C TYR A 193 33.24 -15.10 -9.67
N MET A 194 33.36 -16.04 -10.61
CA MET A 194 32.22 -16.74 -11.19
C MET A 194 31.34 -17.37 -10.09
N ASN A 195 30.02 -17.22 -10.18
CA ASN A 195 29.06 -17.72 -9.21
C ASN A 195 29.14 -17.12 -7.79
N THR A 196 29.99 -16.11 -7.55
CA THR A 196 29.86 -15.31 -6.34
C THR A 196 28.49 -14.63 -6.31
N SER A 197 27.97 -14.41 -5.11
CA SER A 197 26.65 -13.84 -4.91
C SER A 197 26.65 -12.59 -4.05
N ARG A 198 25.70 -11.71 -4.35
CA ARG A 198 25.40 -10.53 -3.56
C ARG A 198 23.89 -10.27 -3.56
N ASP A 199 23.45 -9.50 -2.59
CA ASP A 199 22.10 -8.95 -2.52
C ASP A 199 22.16 -7.44 -2.76
N LYS A 200 21.52 -6.98 -3.83
CA LYS A 200 21.39 -5.54 -4.11
C LYS A 200 20.20 -4.99 -3.34
N ILE A 201 20.46 -4.07 -2.40
CA ILE A 201 19.47 -3.51 -1.50
C ILE A 201 19.02 -2.15 -2.02
N GLN A 202 17.72 -1.99 -2.20
CA GLN A 202 17.12 -0.74 -2.67
C GLN A 202 16.02 -0.27 -1.73
N HIS A 203 15.93 1.04 -1.52
CA HIS A 203 14.89 1.68 -0.74
C HIS A 203 13.92 2.47 -1.64
N TRP A 204 12.63 2.41 -1.33
CA TRP A 204 11.64 3.28 -1.94
C TRP A 204 11.84 4.72 -1.47
N THR A 205 12.19 5.59 -2.41
CA THR A 205 12.58 6.99 -2.16
C THR A 205 11.57 7.92 -2.83
N PRO A 206 11.22 9.07 -2.20
CA PRO A 206 10.40 10.09 -2.84
C PRO A 206 10.99 10.55 -4.17
N LEU A 207 10.14 10.99 -5.10
CA LEU A 207 10.61 11.54 -6.37
C LEU A 207 11.61 12.69 -6.16
N PRO A 208 12.65 12.82 -7.02
CA PRO A 208 13.68 13.84 -6.87
C PRO A 208 13.08 15.27 -6.82
N ALA A 209 13.64 16.11 -5.95
CA ALA A 209 13.11 17.45 -5.69
C ALA A 209 13.28 18.40 -6.89
N ASP A 210 14.33 18.19 -7.68
CA ASP A 210 14.72 18.91 -8.89
C ASP A 210 13.91 18.53 -10.15
N LEU A 211 13.10 17.47 -10.07
CA LEU A 211 12.24 17.05 -11.15
C LEU A 211 11.18 18.13 -11.46
N ASP A 212 11.05 18.51 -12.73
CA ASP A 212 10.10 19.54 -13.14
C ASP A 212 8.64 19.13 -12.86
N SER A 213 7.75 20.11 -12.78
CA SER A 213 6.35 19.89 -12.39
C SER A 213 5.58 18.97 -13.34
N VAL A 214 5.89 19.02 -14.65
CA VAL A 214 5.18 18.23 -15.66
C VAL A 214 5.61 16.77 -15.57
N SER A 215 6.92 16.52 -15.52
CA SER A 215 7.46 15.17 -15.33
C SER A 215 7.02 14.58 -14.00
N ARG A 216 6.95 15.40 -12.94
CA ARG A 216 6.53 14.93 -11.61
C ARG A 216 5.09 14.47 -11.65
N ALA A 217 4.19 15.25 -12.26
CA ALA A 217 2.80 14.87 -12.40
C ALA A 217 2.64 13.57 -13.18
N LEU A 218 3.30 13.46 -14.35
CA LEU A 218 3.22 12.29 -15.22
C LEU A 218 3.74 11.00 -14.54
N ILE A 219 4.89 11.09 -13.86
CA ILE A 219 5.47 9.94 -13.16
C ILE A 219 4.60 9.59 -11.95
N SER A 220 4.14 10.56 -11.17
CA SER A 220 3.31 10.33 -9.98
C SER A 220 1.99 9.62 -10.31
N GLU A 221 1.35 9.99 -11.42
CA GLU A 221 0.10 9.37 -11.86
C GLU A 221 0.27 7.87 -12.16
N LYS A 222 1.39 7.50 -12.77
CA LYS A 222 1.70 6.12 -13.16
C LYS A 222 2.38 5.32 -12.06
N SER A 223 3.07 5.98 -11.13
CA SER A 223 3.88 5.34 -10.07
C SER A 223 3.00 4.58 -9.08
N VAL A 224 3.51 3.45 -8.58
CA VAL A 224 2.88 2.77 -7.44
C VAL A 224 3.02 3.61 -6.17
N ILE A 225 2.15 3.36 -5.18
CA ILE A 225 2.22 4.02 -3.88
C ILE A 225 2.80 3.05 -2.88
N ARG A 226 3.99 3.35 -2.36
CA ARG A 226 4.69 2.55 -1.34
C ARG A 226 5.06 3.39 -0.15
N ARG A 227 5.46 2.72 0.94
CA ARG A 227 6.00 3.40 2.11
C ARG A 227 7.42 3.85 1.81
N TYR A 228 7.74 5.12 2.08
CA TYR A 228 9.12 5.59 1.96
C TYR A 228 10.03 4.86 2.94
N GLY A 229 11.20 4.44 2.45
CA GLY A 229 12.13 3.58 3.18
C GLY A 229 11.77 2.09 3.16
N GLU A 230 10.69 1.67 2.50
CA GLU A 230 10.46 0.25 2.20
C GLU A 230 11.67 -0.30 1.45
N ALA A 231 12.18 -1.46 1.87
CA ALA A 231 13.38 -2.06 1.30
C ALA A 231 13.02 -3.29 0.47
N ARG A 232 13.70 -3.46 -0.67
CA ARG A 232 13.73 -4.72 -1.43
C ARG A 232 15.16 -5.21 -1.59
N SER A 233 15.32 -6.52 -1.56
CA SER A 233 16.59 -7.20 -1.83
C SER A 233 16.47 -7.97 -3.14
N ILE A 234 17.45 -7.81 -4.02
CA ILE A 234 17.52 -8.52 -5.29
C ILE A 234 18.81 -9.33 -5.31
N TYR A 235 18.64 -10.65 -5.25
CA TYR A 235 19.75 -11.59 -5.33
C TYR A 235 20.38 -11.56 -6.72
N GLN A 236 21.70 -11.40 -6.76
CA GLN A 236 22.49 -11.40 -7.98
C GLN A 236 23.63 -12.40 -7.91
N LYS A 237 23.95 -12.99 -9.06
CA LYS A 237 25.15 -13.82 -9.25
C LYS A 237 26.07 -13.21 -10.28
N TYR A 238 27.37 -13.29 -10.04
CA TYR A 238 28.38 -12.84 -11.00
C TYR A 238 28.64 -13.92 -12.04
N GLN A 239 28.34 -13.62 -13.30
CA GLN A 239 28.37 -14.58 -14.40
C GLN A 239 28.90 -13.91 -15.67
N GLU A 240 29.53 -14.70 -16.53
CA GLU A 240 29.86 -14.27 -17.89
C GLU A 240 28.58 -14.29 -18.73
N GLY A 241 28.30 -13.20 -19.43
CA GLY A 241 27.18 -13.11 -20.36
C GLY A 241 27.59 -12.41 -21.64
N ASP A 242 26.72 -12.50 -22.64
CA ASP A 242 26.94 -11.83 -23.91
C ASP A 242 26.94 -10.31 -23.73
N ASP A 243 27.92 -9.66 -24.33
CA ASP A 243 28.09 -8.21 -24.31
C ASP A 243 28.60 -7.74 -25.67
N ALA A 244 27.70 -7.15 -26.45
CA ALA A 244 27.98 -6.65 -27.79
C ALA A 244 29.00 -5.50 -27.81
N TRP A 245 29.30 -4.89 -26.65
CA TRP A 245 30.26 -3.79 -26.52
C TRP A 245 31.65 -4.28 -26.08
N ALA A 246 31.77 -5.53 -25.64
CA ALA A 246 33.05 -6.15 -25.30
C ALA A 246 33.77 -6.66 -26.55
N VAL A 247 35.10 -6.50 -26.62
CA VAL A 247 35.93 -6.94 -27.76
C VAL A 247 35.82 -8.46 -27.99
N SER A 248 35.67 -9.24 -26.92
CA SER A 248 35.45 -10.69 -26.95
C SER A 248 33.99 -11.10 -27.21
N GLY A 249 33.06 -10.13 -27.28
CA GLY A 249 31.62 -10.38 -27.31
C GLY A 249 31.01 -10.84 -25.98
N LYS A 250 31.82 -10.91 -24.91
CA LYS A 250 31.40 -11.36 -23.58
C LYS A 250 31.98 -10.49 -22.48
N SER A 251 31.20 -10.28 -21.42
CA SER A 251 31.67 -9.61 -20.21
C SER A 251 31.09 -10.24 -18.95
N TRP A 252 31.78 -10.00 -17.83
CA TRP A 252 31.35 -10.48 -16.53
C TRP A 252 30.44 -9.45 -15.86
N GLN A 253 29.27 -9.90 -15.42
CA GLN A 253 28.23 -9.02 -14.89
C GLN A 253 27.40 -9.69 -13.80
N TRP A 254 26.75 -8.84 -13.00
CA TRP A 254 25.80 -9.28 -11.99
C TRP A 254 24.43 -9.52 -12.63
N ILE A 255 23.93 -10.75 -12.52
CA ILE A 255 22.66 -11.19 -13.13
C ILE A 255 21.65 -11.53 -12.02
N PRO A 256 20.40 -11.03 -12.10
CA PRO A 256 19.88 -10.13 -13.15
C PRO A 256 20.52 -8.74 -13.06
N GLY A 257 20.68 -8.06 -14.21
CA GLY A 257 21.12 -6.68 -14.24
C GLY A 257 20.06 -5.76 -13.63
N VAL A 258 20.45 -4.97 -12.64
CA VAL A 258 19.53 -4.08 -11.89
C VAL A 258 20.10 -2.67 -11.91
N ARG A 259 19.28 -1.69 -12.33
CA ARG A 259 19.64 -0.28 -12.35
C ARG A 259 19.86 0.27 -10.94
N GLU A 260 20.70 1.30 -10.82
CA GLU A 260 20.89 1.99 -9.54
C GLU A 260 19.59 2.67 -9.06
N GLU A 261 18.84 3.21 -10.02
CA GLU A 261 17.53 3.82 -9.82
C GLU A 261 16.50 3.17 -10.75
N ASP A 262 15.34 2.80 -10.21
CA ASP A 262 14.30 2.08 -10.95
C ASP A 262 12.89 2.55 -10.58
N TYR A 263 12.09 2.92 -11.58
CA TYR A 263 10.72 3.39 -11.39
C TYR A 263 9.75 2.24 -11.49
N GLU A 264 8.87 2.11 -10.49
CA GLU A 264 7.82 1.10 -10.49
C GLU A 264 6.47 1.74 -10.80
N PHE A 265 5.76 1.19 -11.80
CA PHE A 265 4.48 1.70 -12.29
C PHE A 265 3.33 0.74 -11.98
N LYS A 266 2.13 1.31 -11.83
CA LYS A 266 0.87 0.58 -11.69
C LYS A 266 0.71 -0.37 -12.88
N LYS A 267 0.39 -1.63 -12.59
CA LYS A 267 0.04 -2.66 -13.59
C LYS A 267 -1.39 -2.46 -14.09
#